data_AF-A0A651FSY8-F1
#
_entry.id   AF-A0A651FSY8-F1
#
_cell.length_a   1.000
_cell.length_b   1.000
_cell.length_c   1.000
_cell.angle_alpha   90.00
_cell.angle_beta   90.00
_cell.angle_gamma   90.00
#
_symmetry.space_group_name_H-M   'P 1'
#
loop_
_entity.id
_entity.type
_entity.pdbx_description
1 polymer ?
#
loop_
_entity_poly.entity_id
_entity_poly.type
_entity_poly.pdbx_seq_one_letter_code
_entity_poly.pdbx_strand_id
1 'polypeptide(L)'
;MKKREVADISQVMVELQSVVDQAVVVRKIKEAGSDSGNRFDISKIDFDRLKQEFARRSDKKTQLMSLEQAIADQIERMMRKNPMRSDFYERFQKIIENYNQETDRATIERTFEELLNLVQDLNREEQRGVRENLDEDQLAIFDLLIQKHNDLNTQQRNRVKAVAADLLAKVKAILAELDRWWEKDNAKALVRNTIEHALYGEGDRTLPDTYELEDLGILTDSVYRWVLETYAEAG
;
A
#
# COMPACT_ATOMS: atom_id res chain seq x y z
N MET A 1 0.38 -3.40 28.50
CA MET A 1 1.25 -2.53 27.68
C MET A 1 0.36 -1.47 27.06
N LYS A 2 0.68 -0.17 27.23
CA LYS A 2 -0.08 0.92 26.60
C LYS A 2 0.05 0.75 25.09
N LYS A 3 -1.07 0.52 24.39
CA LYS A 3 -1.16 0.66 22.93
C LYS A 3 -0.67 2.08 22.63
N ARG A 4 0.53 2.23 22.06
CA ARG A 4 0.93 3.50 21.46
C ARG A 4 -0.12 3.76 20.38
N GLU A 5 -0.91 4.81 20.53
CA GLU A 5 -1.67 5.35 19.40
C GLU A 5 -0.62 5.75 18.37
N VAL A 6 -0.44 4.90 17.36
CA VAL A 6 0.33 5.23 16.18
C VAL A 6 -0.41 6.39 15.54
N ALA A 7 0.24 7.55 15.45
CA ALA A 7 -0.39 8.73 14.89
C ALA A 7 -0.73 8.44 13.42
N ASP A 8 -2.03 8.41 13.11
CA ASP A 8 -2.51 8.36 11.73
C ASP A 8 -2.02 9.64 11.03
N ILE A 9 -1.51 9.53 9.80
CA ILE A 9 -1.13 10.71 8.99
C ILE A 9 -2.24 11.73 9.02
N SER A 10 -3.48 11.27 8.89
CA SER A 10 -4.65 12.12 8.86
C SER A 10 -4.87 12.88 10.17
N GLN A 11 -4.54 12.27 11.31
CA GLN A 11 -4.57 12.94 12.60
C GLN A 11 -3.50 14.04 12.66
N VAL A 12 -2.27 13.75 12.24
CA VAL A 12 -1.19 14.75 12.17
C VAL A 12 -1.57 15.90 11.24
N MET A 13 -2.17 15.59 10.10
CA MET A 13 -2.65 16.59 9.13
C MET A 13 -3.79 17.45 9.70
N VAL A 14 -4.69 16.86 10.48
CA VAL A 14 -5.73 17.61 11.20
C VAL A 14 -5.13 18.48 12.30
N GLU A 15 -4.18 17.98 13.09
CA GLU A 15 -3.50 18.74 14.14
C GLU A 15 -2.69 19.92 13.57
N LEU A 16 -2.08 19.73 12.40
CA LEU A 16 -1.44 20.79 11.62
C LEU A 16 -2.44 21.86 11.18
N GLN A 17 -3.69 21.47 10.89
CA GLN A 17 -4.74 22.39 10.46
C GLN A 17 -5.56 23.01 11.61
N SER A 18 -5.71 22.31 12.74
CA SER A 18 -6.65 22.64 13.83
C SER A 18 -6.18 23.75 14.77
N VAL A 19 -5.25 24.60 14.33
CA VAL A 19 -4.96 25.90 14.96
C VAL A 19 -5.84 27.01 14.37
N VAL A 20 -6.64 26.72 13.33
CA VAL A 20 -7.62 27.66 12.78
C VAL A 20 -9.03 27.10 12.98
N ASP A 21 -9.84 27.80 13.78
CA ASP A 21 -11.15 27.42 14.34
C ASP A 21 -12.25 26.96 13.37
N GLN A 22 -12.02 26.94 12.05
CA GLN A 22 -13.03 26.53 11.08
C GLN A 22 -12.41 25.82 9.87
N ALA A 23 -13.02 24.68 9.55
CA ALA A 23 -12.96 23.91 8.30
C ALA A 23 -11.86 22.84 8.18
N VAL A 24 -12.19 21.61 8.62
CA VAL A 24 -12.17 20.44 7.73
C VAL A 24 -13.33 19.51 8.09
N VAL A 25 -14.22 19.23 7.13
CA VAL A 25 -15.19 18.14 7.27
C VAL A 25 -14.46 16.84 6.91
N VAL A 26 -13.72 16.31 7.87
CA VAL A 26 -13.03 15.03 7.70
C VAL A 26 -14.04 13.90 7.91
N ARG A 27 -14.35 13.14 6.87
CA ARG A 27 -15.22 11.97 7.00
C ARG A 27 -14.36 10.79 7.48
N LYS A 28 -14.81 10.14 8.55
CA LYS A 28 -14.27 8.84 8.97
C LYS A 28 -14.65 7.81 7.90
N ILE A 29 -13.67 7.17 7.28
CA ILE A 29 -13.92 6.01 6.43
C ILE A 29 -13.85 4.79 7.34
N LYS A 30 -14.96 4.04 7.43
CA LYS A 30 -14.93 2.66 7.89
C LYS A 30 -14.76 1.80 6.64
N GLU A 31 -13.57 1.30 6.37
CA GLU A 31 -13.41 0.25 5.37
C GLU A 31 -13.96 -1.06 5.91
N ALA A 32 -14.84 -1.70 5.14
CA ALA A 32 -15.31 -3.04 5.45
C ALA A 32 -14.16 -4.03 5.22
N GLY A 33 -13.51 -4.44 6.31
CA GLY A 33 -12.43 -5.43 6.30
C GLY A 33 -11.06 -4.95 6.76
N SER A 34 -10.87 -3.66 7.13
CA SER A 34 -9.60 -3.20 7.67
C SER A 34 -9.62 -3.18 9.21
N ASP A 35 -8.71 -3.95 9.82
CA ASP A 35 -8.45 -3.94 11.27
C ASP A 35 -7.67 -2.67 11.72
N SER A 36 -7.83 -1.59 10.95
CA SER A 36 -7.16 -0.31 11.20
C SER A 36 -8.20 0.75 11.53
N GLY A 37 -8.03 1.32 12.72
CA GLY A 37 -8.93 2.32 13.32
C GLY A 37 -9.19 3.55 12.44
N ASN A 38 -10.13 4.38 12.89
CA ASN A 38 -10.64 5.60 12.24
C ASN A 38 -9.69 6.27 11.24
N ARG A 39 -9.68 5.80 10.00
CA ARG A 39 -9.01 6.49 8.90
C ARG A 39 -9.85 7.67 8.47
N PHE A 40 -9.18 8.74 8.12
CA PHE A 40 -9.79 10.01 7.77
C PHE A 40 -9.44 10.32 6.31
N ASP A 41 -10.44 10.66 5.51
CA ASP A 41 -10.21 11.03 4.11
C ASP A 41 -9.46 12.38 4.01
N ILE A 42 -8.17 12.33 3.69
CA ILE A 42 -7.34 13.53 3.54
C ILE A 42 -7.46 14.19 2.16
N SER A 43 -8.26 13.65 1.23
CA SER A 43 -8.47 14.26 -0.10
C SER A 43 -9.10 15.66 -0.04
N LYS A 44 -9.69 16.02 1.09
CA LYS A 44 -10.37 17.32 1.32
C LYS A 44 -9.52 18.33 2.07
N ILE A 45 -8.28 18.00 2.39
CA ILE A 45 -7.36 18.92 3.06
C ILE A 45 -6.89 19.96 2.05
N ASP A 46 -6.91 21.23 2.46
CA ASP A 46 -6.34 22.33 1.70
C ASP A 46 -4.84 22.40 2.00
N PHE A 47 -4.05 21.74 1.16
CA PHE A 47 -2.59 21.63 1.32
C PHE A 47 -1.89 22.99 1.19
N ASP A 48 -2.43 23.91 0.39
CA ASP A 48 -1.83 25.25 0.25
C ASP A 48 -2.04 26.07 1.52
N ARG A 49 -3.22 26.00 2.12
CA ARG A 49 -3.47 26.59 3.44
C ARG A 49 -2.58 25.94 4.51
N LEU A 50 -2.43 24.62 4.48
CA LEU A 50 -1.58 23.89 5.43
C LEU A 50 -0.11 24.32 5.34
N LYS A 51 0.42 24.54 4.13
CA LYS A 51 1.76 25.12 3.90
C LYS A 51 1.89 26.51 4.53
N GLN A 52 0.90 27.39 4.30
CA GLN A 52 0.91 28.75 4.86
C GLN A 52 0.88 28.75 6.39
N GLU A 53 0.06 27.90 7.00
CA GLU A 53 -0.01 27.75 8.45
C GLU A 53 1.31 27.22 9.01
N PHE A 54 1.88 26.17 8.39
CA PHE A 54 3.17 25.62 8.79
C PHE A 54 4.28 26.69 8.77
N ALA A 55 4.34 27.52 7.72
CA ALA A 55 5.33 28.60 7.60
C ALA A 55 5.26 29.63 8.75
N ARG A 56 4.09 29.82 9.36
CA ARG A 56 3.87 30.76 10.48
C ARG A 56 4.17 30.16 11.86
N ARG A 57 4.28 28.84 11.98
CA ARG A 57 4.48 28.16 13.26
C ARG A 57 5.88 28.35 13.85
N SER A 58 5.97 28.37 15.17
CA SER A 58 7.23 28.40 15.92
C SER A 58 7.81 27.01 16.19
N ASP A 59 6.96 25.97 16.18
CA ASP A 59 7.30 24.57 16.49
C ASP A 59 7.51 23.70 15.23
N LYS A 60 7.88 24.30 14.09
CA LYS A 60 8.01 23.62 12.78
C LYS A 60 8.75 22.28 12.83
N LYS A 61 9.87 22.22 13.56
CA LYS A 61 10.69 20.99 13.66
C LYS A 61 9.92 19.84 14.31
N THR A 62 9.21 20.11 15.39
CA THR A 62 8.40 19.09 16.09
C THR A 62 7.27 18.57 15.20
N GLN A 63 6.64 19.48 14.47
CA GLN A 63 5.57 19.14 13.52
C GLN A 63 6.08 18.32 12.34
N LEU A 64 7.23 18.70 11.80
CA LEU A 64 7.89 17.95 10.74
C LEU A 64 8.22 16.53 11.20
N MET A 65 8.87 16.37 12.36
CA MET A 65 9.17 15.04 12.93
C MET A 65 7.91 14.18 13.16
N SER A 66 6.81 14.81 13.58
CA SER A 66 5.54 14.11 13.78
C SER A 66 4.95 13.63 12.44
N LEU A 67 5.05 14.45 11.40
CA LEU A 67 4.63 14.11 10.05
C LEU A 67 5.51 13.00 9.45
N GLU A 68 6.84 13.09 9.61
CA GLU A 68 7.80 12.07 9.17
C GLU A 68 7.47 10.70 9.77
N GLN A 69 7.21 10.65 11.08
CA GLN A 69 6.87 9.41 11.78
C GLN A 69 5.55 8.82 11.25
N ALA A 70 4.51 9.65 11.10
CA ALA A 70 3.22 9.18 10.61
C ALA A 70 3.30 8.66 9.17
N ILE A 71 4.10 9.31 8.32
CA ILE A 71 4.37 8.86 6.95
C ILE A 71 5.11 7.52 6.94
N ALA A 72 6.17 7.38 7.74
CA ALA A 72 6.91 6.13 7.84
C ALA A 72 6.00 4.97 8.29
N ASP A 73 5.19 5.19 9.33
CA ASP A 73 4.25 4.19 9.84
C ASP A 73 3.19 3.80 8.81
N GLN A 74 2.73 4.76 7.99
CA GLN A 74 1.77 4.48 6.91
C GLN A 74 2.40 3.66 5.79
N ILE A 75 3.60 4.04 5.34
CA ILE A 75 4.31 3.31 4.28
C ILE A 75 4.56 1.87 4.74
N GLU A 76 5.00 1.67 5.99
CA GLU A 76 5.21 0.33 6.54
C GLU A 76 3.90 -0.49 6.52
N ARG A 77 2.77 0.10 6.94
CA ARG A 77 1.46 -0.57 6.87
C ARG A 77 1.09 -0.96 5.45
N MET A 78 1.27 -0.07 4.49
CA MET A 78 0.96 -0.30 3.08
C MET A 78 1.85 -1.38 2.47
N MET A 79 3.14 -1.38 2.80
CA MET A 79 4.12 -2.38 2.34
C MET A 79 3.85 -3.78 2.89
N ARG A 80 3.41 -3.89 4.15
CA ARG A 80 3.02 -5.20 4.74
C ARG A 80 1.87 -5.86 3.97
N LYS A 81 1.02 -5.08 3.31
CA LYS A 81 -0.07 -5.60 2.47
C LYS A 81 0.38 -5.85 1.04
N ASN A 82 1.15 -4.91 0.50
CA ASN A 82 1.64 -4.99 -0.86
C ASN A 82 3.13 -4.58 -0.90
N PRO A 83 4.06 -5.56 -0.97
CA PRO A 83 5.49 -5.29 -1.01
C PRO A 83 5.93 -4.43 -2.21
N MET A 84 5.11 -4.35 -3.27
CA MET A 84 5.38 -3.53 -4.45
C MET A 84 5.36 -2.02 -4.17
N ARG A 85 4.92 -1.59 -2.98
CA ARG A 85 4.86 -0.18 -2.55
C ARG A 85 6.20 0.32 -1.94
N SER A 86 7.31 -0.38 -2.20
CA SER A 86 8.63 -0.01 -1.68
C SER A 86 9.17 1.31 -2.25
N ASP A 87 8.71 1.73 -3.43
CA ASP A 87 9.08 2.99 -4.06
C ASP A 87 8.72 4.21 -3.20
N PHE A 88 7.59 4.16 -2.48
CA PHE A 88 7.21 5.20 -1.54
C PHE A 88 8.21 5.34 -0.40
N TYR A 89 8.74 4.21 0.10
CA TYR A 89 9.77 4.21 1.13
C TYR A 89 11.08 4.80 0.61
N GLU A 90 11.50 4.45 -0.60
CA GLU A 90 12.70 5.02 -1.23
C GLU A 90 12.58 6.54 -1.41
N ARG A 91 11.43 7.00 -1.90
CA ARG A 91 11.13 8.44 -2.02
C ARG A 91 11.15 9.13 -0.66
N PHE A 92 10.55 8.52 0.36
CA PHE A 92 10.58 9.03 1.73
C PHE A 92 12.01 9.17 2.24
N GLN A 93 12.83 8.12 2.15
CA GLN A 93 14.23 8.14 2.59
C GLN A 93 15.02 9.27 1.91
N LYS A 94 14.83 9.45 0.60
CA LYS A 94 15.48 10.54 -0.14
C LYS A 94 15.10 11.93 0.38
N ILE A 95 13.84 12.15 0.77
CA ILE A 95 13.39 13.42 1.37
C ILE A 95 14.10 13.65 2.71
N ILE A 96 14.18 12.60 3.54
CA ILE A 96 14.85 12.66 4.86
C ILE A 96 16.36 12.90 4.73
N GLU A 97 17.02 12.23 3.78
CA GLU A 97 18.44 12.43 3.49
C GLU A 97 18.74 13.88 3.08
N ASN A 98 17.92 14.45 2.19
CA ASN A 98 18.07 15.85 1.77
C ASN A 98 17.88 16.82 2.94
N TYR A 99 16.97 16.53 3.87
CA TYR A 99 16.77 17.33 5.07
C TYR A 99 17.96 17.25 6.04
N ASN A 100 18.53 16.05 6.21
CA ASN A 100 19.66 15.84 7.11
C ASN A 100 20.97 16.50 6.60
N GLN A 101 21.08 16.75 5.30
CA GLN A 101 22.23 17.45 4.70
C GLN A 101 22.22 18.96 4.98
N GLU A 102 21.05 19.57 5.18
CA GLU A 102 20.90 21.02 5.29
C GLU A 102 19.73 21.37 6.22
N THR A 103 20.01 21.97 7.39
CA THR A 103 18.97 22.23 8.41
C THR A 103 18.63 23.71 8.56
N ASP A 104 18.74 24.48 7.48
CA ASP A 104 18.30 25.87 7.46
C ASP A 104 16.77 25.98 7.35
N ARG A 105 16.25 27.20 7.56
CA ARG A 105 14.80 27.43 7.58
C ARG A 105 14.15 27.16 6.22
N ALA A 106 14.84 27.48 5.12
CA ALA A 106 14.34 27.23 3.78
C ALA A 106 14.21 25.72 3.51
N THR A 107 15.14 24.92 4.03
CA THR A 107 15.11 23.47 3.87
C THR A 107 13.96 22.84 4.67
N ILE A 108 13.64 23.32 5.87
CA ILE A 108 12.47 22.85 6.63
C ILE A 108 11.16 23.00 5.85
N GLU A 109 10.95 24.17 5.22
CA GLU A 109 9.72 24.45 4.47
C GLU A 109 9.66 23.63 3.16
N ARG A 110 10.80 23.46 2.47
CA ARG A 110 10.91 22.58 1.30
C ARG A 110 10.64 21.11 1.64
N THR A 111 11.25 20.59 2.70
CA THR A 111 11.05 19.21 3.16
C THR A 111 9.59 18.97 3.50
N PHE A 112 8.94 19.93 4.18
CA PHE A 112 7.51 19.84 4.45
C PHE A 112 6.68 19.72 3.17
N GLU A 113 6.96 20.54 2.15
CA GLU A 113 6.29 20.45 0.86
C GLU A 113 6.51 19.11 0.15
N GLU A 114 7.73 18.58 0.17
CA GLU A 114 8.04 17.26 -0.39
C GLU A 114 7.27 16.13 0.32
N LEU A 115 7.20 16.18 1.65
CA LEU A 115 6.41 15.23 2.45
C LEU A 115 4.90 15.35 2.16
N LEU A 116 4.37 16.56 1.97
CA LEU A 116 2.97 16.74 1.59
C LEU A 116 2.64 16.12 0.22
N ASN A 117 3.53 16.30 -0.75
CA ASN A 117 3.37 15.68 -2.06
C ASN A 117 3.39 14.15 -1.95
N LEU A 118 4.28 13.59 -1.12
CA LEU A 118 4.31 12.16 -0.85
C LEU A 118 3.01 11.68 -0.19
N VAL A 119 2.47 12.42 0.78
CA VAL A 119 1.18 12.10 1.41
C VAL A 119 0.03 12.07 0.40
N GLN A 120 0.01 12.99 -0.56
CA GLN A 120 -1.01 12.99 -1.62
C GLN A 120 -0.90 11.74 -2.50
N ASP A 121 0.31 11.33 -2.86
CA ASP A 121 0.53 10.13 -3.66
C ASP A 121 0.15 8.86 -2.88
N LEU A 122 0.49 8.79 -1.59
CA LEU A 122 0.08 7.68 -0.71
C LEU A 122 -1.45 7.56 -0.64
N ASN A 123 -2.17 8.66 -0.47
CA ASN A 123 -3.64 8.64 -0.45
C ASN A 123 -4.23 8.18 -1.80
N ARG A 124 -3.64 8.61 -2.92
CA ARG A 124 -4.05 8.12 -4.25
C ARG A 124 -3.85 6.61 -4.40
N GLU A 125 -2.77 6.09 -3.85
CA GLU A 125 -2.44 4.67 -3.87
C GLU A 125 -3.36 3.85 -2.95
N GLU A 126 -3.70 4.34 -1.76
CA GLU A 126 -4.70 3.68 -0.89
C GLU A 126 -6.07 3.57 -1.57
N GLN A 127 -6.46 4.59 -2.34
CA GLN A 127 -7.73 4.57 -3.08
C GLN A 127 -7.69 3.73 -4.36
N ARG A 128 -6.51 3.19 -4.73
CA ARG A 128 -6.34 2.45 -5.98
C ARG A 128 -7.15 1.16 -6.01
N GLY A 129 -7.26 0.44 -4.88
CA GLY A 129 -8.09 -0.76 -4.79
C GLY A 129 -9.53 -0.50 -5.23
N VAL A 130 -10.14 0.56 -4.69
CA VAL A 130 -11.51 0.99 -5.06
C VAL A 130 -11.61 1.34 -6.54
N ARG A 131 -10.63 2.08 -7.08
CA ARG A 131 -10.61 2.49 -8.50
C ARG A 131 -10.43 1.31 -9.45
N GLU A 132 -9.64 0.33 -9.04
CA GLU A 132 -9.35 -0.88 -9.83
C GLU A 132 -10.39 -1.99 -9.59
N ASN A 133 -11.33 -1.78 -8.64
CA ASN A 133 -12.32 -2.75 -8.17
C ASN A 133 -11.68 -4.05 -7.66
N LEU A 134 -10.62 -3.89 -6.85
CA LEU A 134 -9.87 -4.95 -6.21
C LEU A 134 -9.75 -4.65 -4.71
N ASP A 135 -9.78 -5.69 -3.88
CA ASP A 135 -9.35 -5.56 -2.49
C ASP A 135 -7.80 -5.50 -2.38
N GLU A 136 -7.26 -5.20 -1.20
CA GLU A 136 -5.82 -5.03 -1.00
C GLU A 136 -5.00 -6.29 -1.34
N ASP A 137 -5.50 -7.48 -1.01
CA ASP A 137 -4.82 -8.75 -1.29
C ASP A 137 -4.83 -9.04 -2.80
N GLN A 138 -5.96 -8.76 -3.47
CA GLN A 138 -6.10 -8.88 -4.92
C GLN A 138 -5.21 -7.86 -5.65
N LEU A 139 -5.12 -6.64 -5.14
CA LEU A 139 -4.27 -5.59 -5.69
C LEU A 139 -2.78 -5.96 -5.59
N ALA A 140 -2.36 -6.58 -4.48
CA ALA A 140 -1.00 -7.08 -4.32
C ALA A 140 -0.64 -8.15 -5.36
N ILE A 141 -1.52 -9.15 -5.56
CA ILE A 141 -1.32 -10.15 -6.62
C ILE A 141 -1.32 -9.49 -8.00
N PHE A 142 -2.26 -8.58 -8.25
CA PHE A 142 -2.32 -7.85 -9.51
C PHE A 142 -1.01 -7.11 -9.82
N ASP A 143 -0.45 -6.41 -8.84
CA ASP A 143 0.81 -5.67 -8.98
C ASP A 143 2.01 -6.58 -9.24
N LEU A 144 2.07 -7.75 -8.58
CA LEU A 144 3.06 -8.77 -8.87
C LEU A 144 2.95 -9.26 -10.33
N LEU A 145 1.73 -9.48 -10.82
CA LEU A 145 1.49 -9.96 -12.18
C LEU A 145 1.84 -8.91 -13.25
N ILE A 146 1.73 -7.62 -12.97
CA ILE A 146 2.02 -6.57 -13.98
C ILE A 146 3.43 -5.99 -13.86
N GLN A 147 4.22 -6.34 -12.83
CA GLN A 147 5.51 -5.72 -12.53
C GLN A 147 6.46 -5.61 -13.74
N LYS A 148 6.49 -6.65 -14.58
CA LYS A 148 7.33 -6.71 -15.79
C LYS A 148 6.58 -6.41 -17.09
N HIS A 149 5.27 -6.12 -17.01
CA HIS A 149 4.38 -5.93 -18.15
C HIS A 149 3.71 -4.55 -18.09
N ASN A 150 4.50 -3.52 -18.36
CA ASN A 150 4.06 -2.11 -18.26
C ASN A 150 3.30 -1.63 -19.50
N ASP A 151 3.26 -2.42 -20.57
CA ASP A 151 2.71 -2.12 -21.89
C ASP A 151 1.31 -2.71 -22.11
N LEU A 152 0.70 -3.30 -21.07
CA LEU A 152 -0.64 -3.89 -21.16
C LEU A 152 -1.70 -2.84 -21.51
N ASN A 153 -2.48 -3.13 -22.54
CA ASN A 153 -3.66 -2.33 -22.89
C ASN A 153 -4.80 -2.54 -21.87
N THR A 154 -5.86 -1.74 -21.97
CA THR A 154 -6.99 -1.79 -21.02
C THR A 154 -7.66 -3.17 -20.94
N GLN A 155 -7.81 -3.87 -22.07
CA GLN A 155 -8.43 -5.20 -22.09
C GLN A 155 -7.53 -6.24 -21.40
N GLN A 156 -6.23 -6.22 -21.70
CA GLN A 156 -5.24 -7.09 -21.07
C GLN A 156 -5.16 -6.82 -19.56
N ARG A 157 -5.12 -5.55 -19.15
CA ARG A 157 -5.11 -5.15 -17.75
C ARG A 157 -6.33 -5.69 -17.01
N ASN A 158 -7.53 -5.54 -17.58
CA ASN A 158 -8.76 -6.08 -16.98
C ASN A 158 -8.75 -7.61 -16.88
N ARG A 159 -8.15 -8.30 -17.85
CA ARG A 159 -7.95 -9.76 -17.78
C ARG A 159 -7.02 -10.15 -16.62
N VAL A 160 -5.89 -9.46 -16.46
CA VAL A 160 -4.95 -9.71 -15.35
C VAL A 160 -5.61 -9.44 -13.98
N LYS A 161 -6.48 -8.43 -13.86
CA LYS A 161 -7.28 -8.23 -12.62
C LYS A 161 -8.19 -9.41 -12.32
N ALA A 162 -8.89 -9.93 -13.34
CA ALA A 162 -9.76 -11.08 -13.18
C ALA A 162 -8.96 -12.34 -12.77
N VAL A 163 -7.77 -12.53 -13.33
CA VAL A 163 -6.83 -13.59 -12.93
C VAL A 163 -6.40 -13.42 -11.47
N ALA A 164 -6.01 -12.22 -11.05
CA ALA A 164 -5.60 -11.95 -9.66
C ALA A 164 -6.72 -12.28 -8.65
N ALA A 165 -7.95 -11.86 -8.95
CA ALA A 165 -9.11 -12.14 -8.09
C ALA A 165 -9.44 -13.63 -8.02
N ASP A 166 -9.43 -14.33 -9.15
CA ASP A 166 -9.72 -15.77 -9.24
C ASP A 166 -8.64 -16.62 -8.56
N LEU A 167 -7.36 -16.28 -8.79
CA LEU A 167 -6.21 -16.91 -8.15
C LEU A 167 -6.31 -16.79 -6.63
N LEU A 168 -6.56 -15.59 -6.11
CA LEU A 168 -6.68 -15.38 -4.67
C LEU A 168 -7.84 -16.18 -4.08
N ALA A 169 -8.98 -16.24 -4.76
CA ALA A 169 -10.13 -17.01 -4.30
C ALA A 169 -9.80 -18.51 -4.18
N LYS A 170 -9.10 -19.07 -5.17
CA LYS A 170 -8.64 -20.47 -5.16
C LYS A 170 -7.63 -20.72 -4.04
N VAL A 171 -6.67 -19.82 -3.86
CA VAL A 171 -5.68 -19.90 -2.77
C VAL A 171 -6.36 -19.85 -1.40
N LYS A 172 -7.26 -18.88 -1.16
CA LYS A 172 -8.00 -18.79 0.11
C LYS A 172 -8.84 -20.04 0.39
N ALA A 173 -9.47 -20.61 -0.64
CA ALA A 173 -10.25 -21.83 -0.51
C ALA A 173 -9.38 -23.03 -0.09
N ILE A 174 -8.20 -23.22 -0.70
CA ILE A 174 -7.33 -24.33 -0.31
C ILE A 174 -6.70 -24.12 1.07
N LEU A 175 -6.34 -22.87 1.42
CA LEU A 175 -5.79 -22.54 2.73
C LEU A 175 -6.78 -22.79 3.87
N ALA A 176 -8.08 -22.57 3.64
CA ALA A 176 -9.12 -22.81 4.64
C ALA A 176 -9.22 -24.29 5.07
N GLU A 177 -8.80 -25.22 4.21
CA GLU A 177 -8.81 -26.66 4.46
C GLU A 177 -7.50 -27.17 5.08
N LEU A 178 -6.46 -26.34 5.14
CA LEU A 178 -5.11 -26.75 5.54
C LEU A 178 -4.68 -26.14 6.88
N ASP A 179 -4.63 -26.98 7.92
CA ASP A 179 -4.08 -26.58 9.21
C ASP A 179 -2.54 -26.46 9.18
N ARG A 180 -2.01 -25.33 9.68
CA ARG A 180 -0.57 -24.99 9.75
C ARG A 180 0.19 -25.40 8.49
N TRP A 181 -0.34 -25.03 7.33
CA TRP A 181 0.13 -25.47 6.02
C TRP A 181 1.60 -25.12 5.76
N TRP A 182 2.09 -24.01 6.33
CA TRP A 182 3.47 -23.52 6.22
C TRP A 182 4.51 -24.41 6.93
N GLU A 183 4.08 -25.45 7.66
CA GLU A 183 4.98 -26.43 8.30
C GLU A 183 5.05 -27.75 7.53
N LYS A 184 4.13 -27.99 6.59
CA LYS A 184 3.95 -29.28 5.93
C LYS A 184 4.32 -29.19 4.46
N ASP A 185 5.37 -29.88 4.03
CA ASP A 185 5.86 -29.82 2.64
C ASP A 185 4.79 -30.20 1.60
N ASN A 186 3.96 -31.20 1.89
CA ASN A 186 2.84 -31.57 1.02
C ASN A 186 1.79 -30.46 0.88
N ALA A 187 1.51 -29.73 1.96
CA ALA A 187 0.55 -28.62 1.95
C ALA A 187 1.12 -27.40 1.22
N LYS A 188 2.41 -27.08 1.43
CA LYS A 188 3.15 -26.08 0.64
C LYS A 188 3.12 -26.37 -0.85
N ALA A 189 3.42 -27.62 -1.22
CA ALA A 189 3.38 -28.06 -2.61
C ALA A 189 1.97 -27.92 -3.20
N LEU A 190 0.93 -28.24 -2.44
CA LEU A 190 -0.46 -28.09 -2.88
C LEU A 190 -0.84 -26.62 -3.14
N VAL A 191 -0.45 -25.71 -2.26
CA VAL A 191 -0.65 -24.26 -2.44
C VAL A 191 0.11 -23.77 -3.68
N ARG A 192 1.39 -24.12 -3.81
CA ARG A 192 2.22 -23.74 -4.97
C ARG A 192 1.62 -24.26 -6.28
N ASN A 193 1.21 -25.52 -6.33
CA ASN A 193 0.56 -26.12 -7.50
C ASN A 193 -0.78 -25.45 -7.81
N THR A 194 -1.53 -24.98 -6.81
CA THR A 194 -2.78 -24.24 -7.03
C THR A 194 -2.52 -22.91 -7.73
N ILE A 195 -1.47 -22.19 -7.31
CA ILE A 195 -1.03 -20.95 -7.94
C ILE A 195 -0.57 -21.22 -9.37
N GLU A 196 0.27 -22.23 -9.56
CA GLU A 196 0.79 -22.64 -10.87
C GLU A 196 -0.36 -22.96 -11.84
N HIS A 197 -1.29 -23.86 -11.47
CA HIS A 197 -2.44 -24.16 -12.33
C HIS A 197 -3.34 -22.96 -12.62
N ALA A 198 -3.44 -21.99 -11.70
CA ALA A 198 -4.21 -20.77 -11.93
C ALA A 198 -3.54 -19.85 -12.96
N LEU A 199 -2.20 -19.77 -12.98
CA LEU A 199 -1.44 -18.94 -13.92
C LEU A 199 -1.25 -19.60 -15.29
N TYR A 200 -1.02 -20.92 -15.31
CA TYR A 200 -0.80 -21.72 -16.52
C TYR A 200 -2.08 -22.25 -17.17
N GLY A 201 -3.25 -22.02 -16.55
CA GLY A 201 -4.53 -22.53 -17.06
C GLY A 201 -4.86 -22.04 -18.47
N GLU A 202 -5.89 -22.64 -19.07
CA GLU A 202 -6.42 -22.27 -20.39
C GLU A 202 -7.82 -21.62 -20.24
N GLY A 203 -8.16 -20.66 -21.12
CA GLY A 203 -9.49 -20.02 -21.18
C GLY A 203 -9.51 -18.50 -20.91
N ASP A 204 -10.68 -17.97 -20.56
CA ASP A 204 -10.91 -16.51 -20.44
C ASP A 204 -10.28 -15.87 -19.18
N ARG A 205 -9.87 -16.70 -18.20
CA ARG A 205 -9.24 -16.27 -16.93
C ARG A 205 -7.78 -16.69 -16.86
N THR A 206 -7.05 -16.45 -17.94
CA THR A 206 -5.61 -16.71 -18.02
C THR A 206 -4.87 -15.41 -18.28
N LEU A 207 -3.57 -15.40 -18.05
CA LEU A 207 -2.77 -14.24 -18.42
C LEU A 207 -2.81 -14.01 -19.94
N PRO A 208 -2.72 -12.75 -20.40
CA PRO A 208 -2.57 -12.44 -21.82
C PRO A 208 -1.37 -13.14 -22.48
N ASP A 209 -1.42 -13.30 -23.81
CA ASP A 209 -0.34 -13.94 -24.59
C ASP A 209 1.00 -13.18 -24.56
N THR A 210 1.04 -11.99 -23.96
CA THR A 210 2.28 -11.22 -23.69
C THR A 210 3.13 -11.82 -22.56
N TYR A 211 2.61 -12.81 -21.84
CA TYR A 211 3.30 -13.50 -20.75
C TYR A 211 3.93 -14.78 -21.31
N GLU A 212 5.26 -14.88 -21.25
CA GLU A 212 5.96 -16.06 -21.72
C GLU A 212 5.93 -17.18 -20.66
N LEU A 213 6.11 -18.44 -21.08
CA LEU A 213 6.13 -19.59 -20.15
C LEU A 213 7.22 -19.46 -19.06
N GLU A 214 8.33 -18.80 -19.38
CA GLU A 214 9.41 -18.52 -18.44
C GLU A 214 8.99 -17.49 -17.37
N ASP A 215 8.14 -16.51 -17.73
CA ASP A 215 7.60 -15.53 -16.79
C ASP A 215 6.67 -16.19 -15.77
N LEU A 216 5.88 -17.19 -16.20
CA LEU A 216 4.88 -17.84 -15.35
C LEU A 216 5.51 -18.54 -14.14
N GLY A 217 6.72 -19.11 -14.27
CA GLY A 217 7.44 -19.73 -13.16
C GLY A 217 7.88 -18.69 -12.12
N ILE A 218 8.42 -17.56 -12.59
CA ILE A 218 8.84 -16.44 -11.74
C ILE A 218 7.64 -15.81 -11.02
N LEU A 219 6.52 -15.66 -11.73
CA LEU A 219 5.27 -15.15 -11.17
C LEU A 219 4.68 -16.11 -10.14
N THR A 220 4.70 -17.42 -10.42
CA THR A 220 4.28 -18.45 -9.46
C THR A 220 5.06 -18.35 -8.17
N ASP A 221 6.40 -18.26 -8.25
CA ASP A 221 7.24 -18.16 -7.07
C ASP A 221 7.04 -16.83 -6.31
N SER A 222 6.85 -15.73 -7.04
CA SER A 222 6.57 -14.41 -6.45
C SER A 222 5.25 -14.38 -5.70
N VAL A 223 4.18 -14.89 -6.32
CA VAL A 223 2.85 -14.98 -5.71
C VAL A 223 2.87 -15.96 -4.54
N TYR A 224 3.52 -17.11 -4.68
CA TYR A 224 3.64 -18.09 -3.60
C TYR A 224 4.37 -17.51 -2.38
N ARG A 225 5.48 -16.77 -2.59
CA ARG A 225 6.19 -16.09 -1.52
C ARG A 225 5.29 -15.10 -0.80
N TRP A 226 4.58 -14.26 -1.54
CA TRP A 226 3.64 -13.29 -0.96
C TRP A 226 2.51 -13.98 -0.16
N VAL A 227 1.95 -15.09 -0.69
CA VAL A 227 0.93 -15.90 0.02
C VAL A 227 1.50 -16.47 1.31
N LEU A 228 2.73 -16.98 1.29
CA LEU A 228 3.39 -17.50 2.48
C LEU A 228 3.57 -16.40 3.53
N GLU A 229 4.12 -15.24 3.16
CA GLU A 229 4.33 -14.12 4.07
C GLU A 229 3.01 -13.56 4.63
N THR A 230 1.95 -13.55 3.83
CA THR A 230 0.64 -12.99 4.20
C THR A 230 -0.18 -13.93 5.08
N TYR A 231 -0.11 -15.26 4.86
CA TYR A 231 -1.00 -16.24 5.48
C TYR A 231 -0.30 -17.30 6.35
N ALA A 232 1.04 -17.33 6.45
CA ALA A 232 1.74 -18.26 7.34
C ALA A 232 1.75 -17.81 8.80
N GLU A 233 1.76 -16.49 9.06
CA GLU A 233 1.86 -15.92 10.41
C GLU A 233 0.56 -15.23 10.88
N ALA A 234 -0.50 -15.24 10.06
CA ALA A 234 -1.78 -14.61 10.39
C ALA A 234 -2.71 -15.47 11.29
N GLY A 235 -2.16 -16.48 11.99
CA GLY A 235 -2.87 -17.41 12.87
C GLY A 235 -2.52 -17.25 14.34
#